data_AF-A0A2V1CTX2-F1
#
_entry.id   AF-A0A2V1CTX2-F1
#
_cell.length_a   1.000
_cell.length_b   1.000
_cell.length_c   1.000
_cell.angle_alpha   90.00
_cell.angle_beta   90.00
_cell.angle_gamma   90.00
#
_symmetry.space_group_name_H-M   'P 1'
#
loop_
_entity.id
_entity.type
_entity.pdbx_description
1 polymer ?
#
loop_
_entity_poly.entity_id
_entity_poly.type
_entity_poly.pdbx_seq_one_letter_code
_entity_poly.pdbx_strand_id
1 'polypeptide(L)'
;MITNILLATYPDVFAGGASFSGAPAGWGQPARTSAQAWGDVVRDAYPEFNGTRPKMQVWHGTADTIVPYQYFGHQLGQWSDVLGLKFSKNVTSDPEAGYTKMEYGDGTKLVGYHAQGVGHVVPFHDEPLLKFFGLL
;
A
#
# COMPACT_ATOMS: atom_id res chain seq x y z
N MET A 1 -2.60 6.09 -7.45
CA MET A 1 -2.01 5.15 -8.45
C MET A 1 -0.51 5.38 -8.67
N ILE A 2 -0.05 6.60 -8.98
CA ILE A 2 1.36 6.90 -9.31
C ILE A 2 2.37 6.54 -8.20
N THR A 3 1.99 6.65 -6.92
CA THR A 3 2.87 6.24 -5.79
C THR A 3 3.43 4.83 -5.97
N ASN A 4 2.59 3.83 -6.24
CA ASN A 4 3.07 2.45 -6.40
C ASN A 4 4.05 2.31 -7.58
N ILE A 5 3.83 3.05 -8.67
CA ILE A 5 4.70 3.03 -9.84
C ILE A 5 6.06 3.66 -9.51
N LEU A 6 6.08 4.84 -8.88
CA LEU A 6 7.32 5.53 -8.54
C LEU A 6 8.19 4.71 -7.59
N LEU A 7 7.60 4.05 -6.59
CA LEU A 7 8.33 3.21 -5.64
C LEU A 7 8.82 1.90 -6.29
N ALA A 8 8.19 1.46 -7.39
CA ALA A 8 8.64 0.30 -8.15
C ALA A 8 9.80 0.64 -9.10
N THR A 9 9.73 1.78 -9.80
CA THR A 9 10.71 2.17 -10.82
C THR A 9 11.88 3.01 -10.29
N TYR A 10 11.68 3.74 -9.18
CA TYR A 10 12.69 4.62 -8.56
C TYR A 10 12.80 4.35 -7.04
N PRO A 11 13.07 3.10 -6.62
CA PRO A 11 13.11 2.71 -5.22
C PRO A 11 14.26 3.35 -4.42
N ASP A 12 15.28 3.88 -5.10
CA ASP A 12 16.43 4.58 -4.53
C ASP A 12 16.18 6.08 -4.27
N VAL A 13 15.12 6.65 -4.85
CA VAL A 13 14.78 8.07 -4.69
C VAL A 13 13.90 8.32 -3.46
N PHE A 14 13.05 7.35 -3.10
CA PHE A 14 12.04 7.52 -2.05
C PHE A 14 12.31 6.62 -0.85
N ALA A 15 12.28 7.16 0.36
CA ALA A 15 12.35 6.36 1.59
C ALA A 15 11.04 5.57 1.84
N GLY A 16 9.92 6.03 1.31
CA GLY A 16 8.61 5.40 1.40
C GLY A 16 7.55 6.17 0.62
N GLY A 17 6.32 5.66 0.61
CA GLY A 17 5.19 6.38 0.05
C GLY A 17 3.86 5.94 0.62
N ALA A 18 2.84 6.77 0.36
CA ALA A 18 1.47 6.51 0.74
C ALA A 18 0.54 6.60 -0.47
N SER A 19 -0.33 5.61 -0.62
CA SER A 19 -1.32 5.53 -1.71
C SER A 19 -2.71 5.70 -1.12
N PHE A 20 -3.45 6.71 -1.58
CA PHE A 20 -4.84 6.97 -1.21
C PHE A 20 -5.76 6.60 -2.38
N SER A 21 -6.68 5.66 -2.14
CA SER A 21 -7.61 5.10 -3.12
C SER A 21 -6.92 4.67 -4.42
N GLY A 22 -5.78 3.99 -4.27
CA GLY A 22 -4.91 3.64 -5.38
C GLY A 22 -5.03 2.21 -5.87
N ALA A 23 -4.01 1.80 -6.60
CA ALA A 23 -3.94 0.57 -7.35
C ALA A 23 -2.51 0.03 -7.29
N PRO A 24 -2.29 -1.29 -7.31
CA PRO A 24 -0.94 -1.86 -7.40
C PRO A 24 -0.20 -1.34 -8.65
N ALA A 25 1.13 -1.35 -8.58
CA ALA A 25 1.96 -1.19 -9.76
C ALA A 25 1.57 -2.26 -10.78
N GLY A 26 1.37 -1.86 -12.04
CA GLY A 26 0.94 -2.76 -13.12
C GLY A 26 -0.57 -2.95 -13.28
N TRP A 27 -1.43 -2.15 -12.64
CA TRP A 27 -2.89 -2.21 -12.78
C TRP A 27 -3.42 -2.33 -14.22
N GLY A 28 -2.77 -1.68 -15.19
CA GLY A 28 -3.17 -1.72 -16.60
C GLY A 28 -2.74 -2.99 -17.36
N GLN A 29 -2.09 -3.93 -16.69
CA GLN A 29 -1.65 -5.20 -17.25
C GLN A 29 -2.68 -6.30 -16.99
N PRO A 30 -2.57 -7.50 -17.61
CA PRO A 30 -3.49 -8.61 -17.37
C PRO A 30 -3.72 -8.90 -15.88
N ALA A 31 -4.94 -9.30 -15.53
CA ALA A 31 -5.34 -9.54 -14.16
C ALA A 31 -4.39 -10.53 -13.46
N ARG A 32 -3.99 -10.19 -12.24
CA ARG A 32 -3.14 -11.00 -11.37
C ARG A 32 -3.84 -11.23 -10.04
N THR A 33 -3.76 -12.44 -9.52
CA THR A 33 -4.49 -12.83 -8.31
C THR A 33 -3.59 -13.11 -7.12
N SER A 34 -2.30 -13.44 -7.31
CA SER A 34 -1.37 -13.74 -6.23
C SER A 34 -0.50 -12.55 -5.82
N ALA A 35 -0.13 -12.50 -4.54
CA ALA A 35 0.83 -11.52 -4.02
C ALA A 35 2.17 -11.58 -4.77
N GLN A 36 2.69 -12.79 -5.01
CA GLN A 36 3.91 -13.04 -5.78
C GLN A 36 3.84 -12.41 -7.18
N ALA A 37 2.77 -12.67 -7.95
CA ALA A 37 2.65 -12.15 -9.30
C ALA A 37 2.58 -10.62 -9.33
N TRP A 38 1.99 -10.00 -8.29
CA TRP A 38 2.03 -8.55 -8.14
C TRP A 38 3.39 -8.03 -7.70
N GLY A 39 4.10 -8.73 -6.81
CA GLY A 39 5.46 -8.35 -6.40
C GLY A 39 6.49 -8.52 -7.52
N ASP A 40 6.30 -9.51 -8.42
CA ASP A 40 7.13 -9.69 -9.61
C ASP A 40 7.07 -8.45 -10.50
N VAL A 41 5.90 -7.82 -10.67
CA VAL A 41 5.78 -6.54 -11.40
C VAL A 41 6.68 -5.45 -10.80
N VAL A 42 6.82 -5.38 -9.48
CA VAL A 42 7.68 -4.39 -8.82
C VAL A 42 9.16 -4.71 -9.01
N ARG A 43 9.53 -6.00 -8.95
CA ARG A 43 10.90 -6.44 -9.23
C ARG A 43 11.28 -6.21 -10.69
N ASP A 44 10.39 -6.55 -11.62
CA ASP A 44 10.57 -6.38 -13.06
C ASP A 44 10.64 -4.91 -13.50
N ALA A 45 10.05 -3.99 -12.72
CA ALA A 45 10.11 -2.55 -12.98
C ALA A 45 11.53 -1.97 -12.80
N TYR A 46 12.38 -2.63 -12.02
CA TYR A 46 13.81 -2.31 -11.90
C TYR A 46 14.60 -3.56 -11.46
N PRO A 47 14.92 -4.48 -12.41
CA PRO A 47 15.47 -5.81 -12.10
C PRO A 47 16.84 -5.77 -11.42
N GLU A 48 17.66 -4.78 -11.76
CA GLU A 48 19.02 -4.63 -11.24
C GLU A 48 19.05 -4.09 -9.79
N PHE A 49 17.92 -3.59 -9.27
CA PHE A 49 17.88 -2.98 -7.94
C PHE A 49 17.95 -4.04 -6.84
N ASN A 50 19.09 -4.07 -6.14
CA ASN A 50 19.38 -4.96 -5.01
C ASN A 50 19.36 -4.24 -3.64
N GLY A 51 18.95 -2.97 -3.62
CA GLY A 51 18.86 -2.16 -2.40
C GLY A 51 17.61 -2.44 -1.58
N THR A 52 17.41 -1.65 -0.52
CA THR A 52 16.19 -1.72 0.29
C THR A 52 15.04 -1.04 -0.44
N ARG A 53 13.94 -1.76 -0.64
CA ARG A 53 12.72 -1.20 -1.23
C ARG A 53 12.00 -0.26 -0.24
N PRO A 54 11.34 0.81 -0.73
CA PRO A 54 10.69 1.80 0.14
C PRO A 54 9.56 1.20 0.98
N LYS A 55 9.31 1.78 2.17
CA LYS A 55 8.12 1.41 2.98
C LYS A 55 6.83 1.95 2.35
N MET A 56 5.72 1.24 2.56
CA MET A 56 4.45 1.57 1.93
C MET A 56 3.30 1.70 2.93
N GLN A 57 2.50 2.75 2.79
CA GLN A 57 1.21 2.92 3.45
C GLN A 57 0.09 2.95 2.40
N VAL A 58 -1.00 2.23 2.63
CA VAL A 58 -2.12 2.13 1.68
C VAL A 58 -3.43 2.50 2.36
N TRP A 59 -4.22 3.37 1.76
CA TRP A 59 -5.55 3.78 2.24
C TRP A 59 -6.59 3.48 1.17
N HIS A 60 -7.70 2.84 1.52
CA HIS A 60 -8.77 2.57 0.55
C HIS A 60 -10.15 2.52 1.20
N GLY A 61 -11.11 3.18 0.55
CA GLY A 61 -12.51 3.21 0.95
C GLY A 61 -13.27 1.98 0.46
N THR A 62 -14.14 1.41 1.29
CA THR A 62 -14.93 0.23 0.89
C THR A 62 -16.09 0.55 -0.06
N ALA A 63 -16.49 1.82 -0.14
CA ALA A 63 -17.53 2.30 -1.05
C ALA A 63 -16.94 3.01 -2.29
N ASP A 64 -15.65 2.79 -2.59
CA ASP A 64 -14.99 3.35 -3.77
C ASP A 64 -15.56 2.72 -5.06
N THR A 65 -16.21 3.56 -5.89
CA THR A 65 -16.83 3.18 -7.16
C THR A 65 -15.97 3.48 -8.38
N ILE A 66 -14.80 4.13 -8.19
CA ILE A 66 -13.89 4.50 -9.29
C ILE A 66 -12.74 3.48 -9.36
N VAL A 67 -12.13 3.18 -8.21
CA VAL A 67 -11.04 2.22 -8.07
C VAL A 67 -11.52 1.12 -7.12
N PRO A 68 -11.96 -0.05 -7.64
CA PRO A 68 -12.60 -1.07 -6.82
C PRO A 68 -11.79 -1.48 -5.58
N TYR A 69 -12.48 -1.67 -4.46
CA TYR A 69 -11.86 -1.98 -3.17
C TYR A 69 -10.95 -3.22 -3.19
N GLN A 70 -11.16 -4.19 -4.10
CA GLN A 70 -10.26 -5.35 -4.25
C GLN A 70 -8.78 -4.98 -4.42
N TYR A 71 -8.50 -3.81 -4.98
CA TYR A 71 -7.13 -3.34 -5.21
C TYR A 71 -6.43 -2.81 -3.97
N PHE A 72 -7.15 -2.59 -2.87
CA PHE A 72 -6.55 -2.49 -1.55
C PHE A 72 -5.77 -3.77 -1.20
N GLY A 73 -6.43 -4.93 -1.35
CA GLY A 73 -5.81 -6.23 -1.13
C GLY A 73 -4.66 -6.51 -2.09
N HIS A 74 -4.79 -6.12 -3.36
CA HIS A 74 -3.70 -6.28 -4.33
C HIS A 74 -2.49 -5.40 -4.03
N GLN A 75 -2.67 -4.15 -3.57
CA GLN A 75 -1.55 -3.31 -3.12
C GLN A 75 -0.86 -3.90 -1.89
N LEU A 76 -1.63 -4.30 -0.87
CA LEU A 76 -1.05 -4.91 0.32
C LEU A 76 -0.32 -6.22 0.01
N GLY A 77 -0.91 -7.07 -0.82
CA GLY A 77 -0.27 -8.29 -1.31
C GLY A 77 1.04 -7.98 -2.04
N GLN A 78 1.02 -7.06 -3.01
CA GLN A 78 2.19 -6.63 -3.76
C GLN A 78 3.35 -6.23 -2.85
N TRP A 79 3.11 -5.30 -1.92
CA TRP A 79 4.18 -4.80 -1.05
C TRP A 79 4.56 -5.78 0.06
N SER A 80 3.63 -6.63 0.51
CA SER A 80 3.95 -7.69 1.46
C SER A 80 4.95 -8.69 0.85
N ASP A 81 4.77 -9.03 -0.42
CA ASP A 81 5.66 -9.91 -1.14
C ASP A 81 7.02 -9.26 -1.41
N VAL A 82 7.02 -8.02 -1.93
CA VAL A 82 8.26 -7.25 -2.20
C VAL A 82 9.11 -7.06 -0.94
N LEU A 83 8.48 -6.84 0.21
CA LEU A 83 9.16 -6.58 1.47
C LEU A 83 9.38 -7.84 2.31
N GLY A 84 8.89 -9.01 1.88
CA GLY A 84 8.99 -10.27 2.63
C GLY A 84 8.23 -10.26 3.96
N LEU A 85 7.11 -9.53 4.03
CA LEU A 85 6.33 -9.32 5.26
C LEU A 85 5.08 -10.19 5.28
N LYS A 86 4.72 -10.68 6.46
CA LYS A 86 3.45 -11.37 6.70
C LYS A 86 2.45 -10.44 7.36
N PHE A 87 1.16 -10.66 7.09
CA PHE A 87 0.10 -10.02 7.87
C PHE A 87 0.28 -10.35 9.36
N SER A 88 0.10 -9.34 10.21
CA SER A 88 0.31 -9.43 11.65
C SER A 88 -1.01 -9.33 12.40
N LYS A 89 -1.69 -8.19 12.29
CA LYS A 89 -2.94 -7.93 13.01
C LYS A 89 -3.76 -6.81 12.37
N ASN A 90 -5.03 -6.76 12.77
CA ASN A 90 -5.91 -5.62 12.57
C ASN A 90 -5.98 -4.79 13.85
N VAL A 91 -5.97 -3.47 13.71
CA VAL A 91 -6.22 -2.49 14.77
C VAL A 91 -7.45 -1.68 14.36
N THR A 92 -8.57 -1.95 15.01
CA THR A 92 -9.86 -1.30 14.72
C THR A 92 -9.92 0.09 15.33
N SER A 93 -10.68 0.99 14.72
CA SER A 93 -10.83 2.39 15.15
C SER A 93 -9.51 3.17 15.16
N ASP A 94 -8.60 2.85 14.24
CA ASP A 94 -7.34 3.55 14.03
C ASP A 94 -7.30 4.08 12.59
N PRO A 95 -7.11 5.39 12.36
CA PRO A 95 -6.90 6.44 13.37
C PRO A 95 -8.20 6.92 14.05
N GLU A 96 -9.36 6.56 13.51
CA GLU A 96 -10.67 6.97 14.01
C GLU A 96 -11.74 5.88 13.76
N ALA A 97 -12.95 6.08 14.29
CA ALA A 97 -14.06 5.17 14.10
C ALA A 97 -14.38 4.97 12.61
N GLY A 98 -14.63 3.73 12.20
CA GLY A 98 -14.85 3.37 10.80
C GLY A 98 -13.57 3.01 10.03
N TYR A 99 -12.38 3.21 10.63
CA TYR A 99 -11.12 2.77 10.05
C TYR A 99 -10.58 1.52 10.74
N THR A 100 -9.96 0.64 9.95
CA THR A 100 -9.19 -0.50 10.47
C THR A 100 -7.80 -0.46 9.85
N LYS A 101 -6.79 -0.29 10.69
CA LYS A 101 -5.38 -0.43 10.31
C LYS A 101 -5.02 -1.91 10.23
N MET A 102 -4.40 -2.32 9.14
CA MET A 102 -3.85 -3.65 8.91
C MET A 102 -2.33 -3.55 8.97
N GLU A 103 -1.70 -4.22 9.93
CA GLU A 103 -0.24 -4.21 10.09
C GLU A 103 0.38 -5.46 9.49
N TYR A 104 1.46 -5.28 8.73
CA TYR A 104 2.32 -6.34 8.24
C TYR A 104 3.67 -6.26 8.94
N GLY A 105 4.22 -7.41 9.34
CA GLY A 105 5.40 -7.46 10.22
C GLY A 105 5.13 -6.74 11.55
N ASP A 106 5.96 -5.75 11.86
CA ASP A 106 5.85 -4.88 13.04
C ASP A 106 5.09 -3.56 12.75
N GLY A 107 4.53 -3.40 11.55
CA GLY A 107 3.80 -2.19 11.15
C GLY A 107 4.69 -0.99 10.80
N THR A 108 6.02 -1.15 10.70
CA THR A 108 6.93 -0.04 10.37
C THR A 108 7.20 0.12 8.88
N LYS A 109 7.06 -0.97 8.11
CA LYS A 109 7.36 -1.01 6.67
C LYS A 109 6.14 -1.14 5.76
N LEU A 110 5.06 -1.74 6.25
CA LEU A 110 3.82 -1.90 5.49
C LEU A 110 2.61 -1.84 6.40
N VAL A 111 1.73 -0.87 6.14
CA VAL A 111 0.43 -0.76 6.80
C VAL A 111 -0.66 -0.40 5.78
N GLY A 112 -1.84 -0.97 5.99
CA GLY A 112 -3.06 -0.66 5.23
C GLY A 112 -4.11 0.00 6.12
N TYR A 113 -4.93 0.87 5.56
CA TYR A 113 -6.07 1.50 6.21
C TYR A 113 -7.32 1.22 5.38
N HIS A 114 -8.14 0.34 5.92
CA HIS A 114 -9.47 0.05 5.43
C HIS A 114 -10.44 1.09 5.98
N ALA A 115 -11.09 1.87 5.10
CA ALA A 115 -12.01 2.93 5.48
C ALA A 115 -13.46 2.53 5.15
N GLN A 116 -14.20 2.09 6.16
CA GLN A 116 -15.55 1.56 5.99
C GLN A 116 -16.53 2.67 5.55
N GLY A 117 -17.24 2.44 4.44
CA GLY A 117 -18.25 3.37 3.90
C GLY A 117 -17.68 4.58 3.16
N VAL A 118 -16.35 4.72 3.10
CA VAL A 118 -15.68 5.83 2.42
C VAL A 118 -15.59 5.54 0.91
N GLY A 119 -15.85 6.57 0.10
CA GLY A 119 -15.79 6.49 -1.37
C GLY A 119 -14.42 6.85 -1.94
N HIS A 120 -14.42 7.38 -3.17
CA HIS A 120 -13.22 7.91 -3.82
C HIS A 120 -13.13 9.44 -3.61
N VAL A 121 -12.08 10.00 -3.01
CA VAL A 121 -10.89 9.37 -2.40
C VAL A 121 -11.06 9.20 -0.88
N VAL A 122 -10.28 8.33 -0.26
CA VAL A 122 -10.13 8.38 1.21
C VAL A 122 -9.59 9.75 1.61
N PRO A 123 -10.24 10.46 2.56
CA PRO A 123 -9.75 11.72 3.08
C PRO A 123 -8.31 11.60 3.59
N PHE A 124 -7.55 12.68 3.44
CA PHE A 124 -6.17 12.71 3.87
C PHE A 124 -6.07 12.67 5.40
N HIS A 125 -5.20 11.81 5.93
CA HIS A 125 -4.93 11.67 7.36
C HIS A 125 -3.45 11.99 7.61
N ASP A 126 -3.19 13.22 8.04
CA ASP A 126 -1.86 13.79 8.20
C ASP A 126 -1.06 13.14 9.34
N GLU A 127 -1.62 13.06 10.55
CA GLU A 127 -0.91 12.53 11.71
C GLU A 127 -0.42 11.07 11.53
N PRO A 128 -1.26 10.08 11.16
CA PRO A 128 -0.79 8.70 10.96
C PRO A 128 0.17 8.57 9.77
N LEU A 129 0.05 9.43 8.76
CA LEU A 129 0.99 9.48 7.64
C LEU A 129 2.37 9.98 8.08
N LEU A 130 2.42 11.11 8.79
CA LEU A 130 3.66 11.71 9.26
C LEU A 130 4.37 10.81 10.27
N LYS A 131 3.62 10.20 11.20
CA LYS A 131 4.16 9.16 12.11
C LYS A 131 4.74 7.97 11.35
N PHE A 132 4.02 7.47 10.34
CA PHE A 132 4.52 6.37 9.51
C PHE A 132 5.83 6.74 8.80
N PHE A 133 5.97 7.99 8.35
CA PHE A 133 7.22 8.47 7.75
C PHE A 133 8.32 8.81 8.76
N GLY A 134 8.02 8.90 10.06
CA GLY A 134 8.98 9.30 11.09
C GLY A 134 9.23 10.82 11.10
N LEU A 135 8.21 11.60 10.72
CA LEU A 135 8.23 13.07 10.70
C LEU A 135 7.48 13.68 11.90
N LEU A 136 6.86 12.82 12.72
CA LEU A 136 6.29 13.07 14.04
C LEU A 136 6.69 11.90 14.95
#